data_AF-A0A2M7F648-F1
#
_entry.id   AF-A0A2M7F648-F1
#
_cell.length_a   1.000
_cell.length_b   1.000
_cell.length_c   1.000
_cell.angle_alpha   90.00
_cell.angle_beta   90.00
_cell.angle_gamma   90.00
#
_symmetry.space_group_name_H-M   'P 1'
#
loop_
_entity.id
_entity.type
_entity.pdbx_description
1 polymer ?
#
loop_
_entity_poly.entity_id
_entity_poly.type
_entity_poly.pdbx_seq_one_letter_code
_entity_poly.pdbx_strand_id
1 'polypeptide(L)'
;MSIVVKTIKHKKYAYHAYRSRNKVVHKYLGPLSDPAVATKMEALQEMKTIPKRFYFLFWDTPPGRVDLRSHARYVIERVLEMGSLDALHWIQRLYPTKLIMETCENSRKISPKSNNFWRIWFGRPC
;
A
#
# COMPACT_ATOMS: atom_id res chain seq x y z
N MET A 1 -10.46 0.86 -1.28
CA MET A 1 -10.76 0.77 0.18
C MET A 1 -11.22 2.13 0.64
N SER A 2 -12.15 2.25 1.58
CA SER A 2 -12.56 3.53 2.18
C SER A 2 -12.94 3.33 3.64
N ILE A 3 -12.83 4.39 4.43
CA ILE A 3 -13.37 4.40 5.78
C ILE A 3 -14.76 5.02 5.68
N VAL A 4 -15.75 4.32 6.22
CA VAL A 4 -17.14 4.77 6.29
C VAL A 4 -17.46 5.03 7.74
N VAL A 5 -17.86 6.25 8.05
CA VAL A 5 -18.34 6.61 9.38
C VAL A 5 -19.87 6.58 9.36
N LYS A 6 -20.47 5.84 10.30
CA LYS A 6 -21.92 5.81 10.51
C LYS A 6 -22.28 6.44 11.83
N THR A 7 -23.34 7.23 11.84
CA THR A 7 -23.91 7.82 13.06
C THR A 7 -25.16 7.05 13.44
N ILE A 8 -25.19 6.47 14.64
CA ILE A 8 -26.33 5.72 15.18
C ILE A 8 -26.58 6.20 16.60
N LYS A 9 -27.80 6.69 16.89
CA LYS A 9 -28.20 7.20 18.22
C LYS A 9 -27.14 8.13 18.85
N HIS A 10 -26.71 9.15 18.09
CA HIS A 10 -25.69 10.15 18.48
C HIS A 10 -24.25 9.62 18.70
N LYS A 11 -24.00 8.32 18.52
CA LYS A 11 -22.66 7.72 18.55
C LYS A 11 -22.14 7.50 17.12
N LYS A 12 -20.87 7.82 16.90
CA LYS A 12 -20.19 7.64 15.59
C LYS A 12 -19.37 6.36 15.61
N TYR A 13 -19.46 5.57 14.54
CA TYR A 13 -18.80 4.29 14.39
C TYR A 13 -18.02 4.23 13.08
N ALA A 14 -16.79 3.74 13.13
CA ALA A 14 -15.93 3.57 11.96
C ALA A 14 -16.04 2.16 11.40
N TYR A 15 -16.16 2.09 10.08
CA TYR A 15 -16.13 0.85 9.30
C TYR A 15 -15.05 0.96 8.22
N HIS A 16 -14.25 -0.09 8.08
CA HIS A 16 -13.36 -0.26 6.92
C HIS A 16 -14.13 -0.96 5.80
N ALA A 17 -14.41 -0.22 4.73
CA ALA A 17 -15.11 -0.70 3.55
C ALA A 17 -14.13 -1.09 2.44
N TYR A 18 -14.25 -2.31 1.94
CA TYR A 18 -13.50 -2.74 0.76
C TYR A 18 -14.35 -3.63 -0.14
N ARG A 19 -14.04 -3.59 -1.43
CA ARG A 19 -14.67 -4.44 -2.42
C ARG A 19 -13.92 -5.78 -2.47
N SER A 20 -14.63 -6.87 -2.25
CA SER A 20 -14.12 -8.23 -2.39
C SER A 20 -14.99 -8.97 -3.40
N ARG A 21 -14.39 -9.41 -4.52
CA ARG A 21 -15.11 -9.94 -5.68
C ARG A 21 -16.21 -8.96 -6.13
N ASN A 22 -17.48 -9.29 -5.91
CA ASN A 22 -18.66 -8.46 -6.24
C ASN A 22 -19.42 -7.92 -5.03
N LYS A 23 -18.90 -8.05 -3.80
CA LYS A 23 -19.57 -7.56 -2.58
C LYS A 23 -18.74 -6.45 -1.91
N VAL A 24 -19.44 -5.41 -1.44
CA VAL A 24 -18.83 -4.39 -0.57
C VAL A 24 -18.91 -4.92 0.87
N VAL A 25 -17.75 -5.17 1.47
CA VAL A 25 -17.62 -5.67 2.84
C VAL A 25 -17.34 -4.50 3.77
N HIS A 26 -18.13 -4.36 4.83
CA HIS A 26 -17.90 -3.38 5.90
C HIS A 26 -17.35 -4.10 7.13
N LYS A 27 -16.07 -3.90 7.44
CA LYS A 27 -15.43 -4.44 8.65
C LYS A 27 -15.50 -3.39 9.75
N TYR A 28 -16.12 -3.71 10.88
CA TYR A 28 -16.20 -2.81 12.03
C TYR A 28 -14.80 -2.53 12.60
N LEU A 29 -14.47 -1.25 12.79
CA LEU A 29 -13.20 -0.81 13.37
C LEU A 29 -13.35 -0.41 14.84
N GLY A 30 -14.52 0.10 15.23
CA GLY A 30 -14.80 0.55 16.59
C GLY A 30 -15.62 1.84 16.64
N PRO A 31 -15.92 2.35 17.85
CA PRO A 31 -16.51 3.68 18.04
C PRO A 31 -15.45 4.79 17.85
N LEU A 32 -15.85 5.93 17.28
CA LEU A 32 -14.95 7.07 17.01
C LEU A 32 -14.40 7.73 18.29
N SER A 33 -15.01 7.45 19.45
CA SER A 33 -14.58 7.96 20.75
C SER A 33 -13.30 7.28 21.28
N ASP A 34 -12.93 6.13 20.72
CA ASP A 34 -11.73 5.39 21.13
C ASP A 34 -10.51 5.90 20.34
N PRO A 35 -9.44 6.39 21.00
CA PRO A 35 -8.24 6.87 20.34
C PRO A 35 -7.55 5.78 19.48
N ALA A 36 -7.67 4.50 19.84
CA ALA A 36 -7.12 3.42 19.05
C ALA A 36 -7.79 3.28 17.66
N VAL A 37 -9.06 3.71 17.55
CA VAL A 37 -9.79 3.73 16.28
C VAL A 37 -9.29 4.89 15.41
N ALA A 38 -8.99 6.04 15.99
CA ALA A 38 -8.40 7.17 15.27
C ALA A 38 -7.04 6.79 14.66
N THR A 39 -6.14 6.16 15.43
CA THR A 39 -4.84 5.69 14.93
C THR A 39 -5.00 4.66 13.80
N LYS A 40 -5.94 3.71 13.94
CA LYS A 40 -6.23 2.74 12.87
C LYS A 40 -6.80 3.40 11.63
N MET A 41 -7.65 4.42 11.79
CA MET A 41 -8.20 5.20 10.68
C MET A 41 -7.12 5.98 9.95
N GLU A 42 -6.24 6.66 10.67
CA GLU A 42 -5.10 7.39 10.11
C GLU A 42 -4.17 6.45 9.34
N ALA A 43 -3.79 5.32 9.94
CA ALA A 43 -2.96 4.32 9.26
C ALA A 43 -3.63 3.81 7.96
N LEU A 44 -4.94 3.57 7.98
CA LEU A 44 -5.71 3.18 6.78
C LEU A 44 -5.83 4.31 5.74
N GLN A 45 -5.82 5.57 6.16
CA GLN A 45 -5.76 6.71 5.24
C GLN A 45 -4.38 6.89 4.64
N GLU A 46 -3.31 6.77 5.43
CA GLU A 46 -1.93 6.82 4.92
C GLU A 46 -1.67 5.73 3.88
N MET A 47 -2.25 4.54 4.09
CA MET A 47 -2.19 3.43 3.14
C MET A 47 -2.92 3.69 1.81
N LYS A 48 -3.61 4.83 1.61
CA LYS A 48 -4.28 5.17 0.34
C LYS A 48 -3.45 6.06 -0.57
N THR A 49 -2.52 6.82 -0.03
CA THR A 49 -1.85 7.89 -0.78
C THR A 49 -0.36 7.69 -0.78
N ILE A 50 0.29 8.09 -1.87
CA ILE A 50 1.74 8.12 -1.92
C ILE A 50 2.24 9.26 -1.01
N PRO A 51 3.18 9.01 -0.09
CA PRO A 51 3.83 10.08 0.66
C PRO A 51 4.55 11.07 -0.27
N LYS A 52 4.46 12.38 -0.01
CA LYS A 52 5.07 13.44 -0.85
C LYS A 52 6.55 13.21 -1.16
N ARG A 53 7.31 12.69 -0.18
CA ARG A 53 8.74 12.37 -0.35
C ARG A 53 9.04 11.32 -1.41
N PHE A 54 8.04 10.53 -1.85
CA PHE A 54 8.18 9.50 -2.87
C PHE A 54 7.57 9.91 -4.22
N TYR A 55 7.07 11.15 -4.36
CA TYR A 55 6.50 11.62 -5.63
C TYR A 55 7.47 11.55 -6.81
N PHE A 56 8.78 11.71 -6.54
CA PHE A 56 9.81 11.62 -7.57
C PHE A 56 9.87 10.24 -8.27
N LEU A 57 9.40 9.17 -7.61
CA LEU A 57 9.33 7.83 -8.19
C LEU A 57 8.25 7.71 -9.28
N PHE A 58 7.30 8.65 -9.31
CA PHE A 58 6.12 8.65 -10.17
C PHE A 58 6.11 9.87 -11.10
N TRP A 59 7.27 10.23 -11.64
CA TRP A 59 7.43 11.42 -12.49
C TRP A 59 6.54 11.40 -13.75
N ASP A 60 6.12 10.23 -14.21
CA ASP A 60 5.28 10.02 -15.39
C ASP A 60 3.77 9.96 -15.08
N THR A 61 3.39 9.86 -13.80
CA THR A 61 1.99 9.68 -13.40
C THR A 61 1.64 10.57 -12.21
N PRO A 62 0.59 11.40 -12.29
CA PRO A 62 0.14 12.20 -11.15
C PRO A 62 -0.11 11.31 -9.92
N PRO A 63 0.48 11.57 -8.75
CA PRO A 63 0.37 10.69 -7.58
C PRO A 63 -1.07 10.41 -7.15
N GLY A 64 -1.99 11.37 -7.36
CA GLY A 64 -3.41 11.21 -7.06
C GLY A 64 -4.16 10.23 -7.99
N ARG A 65 -3.57 9.82 -9.12
CA ARG A 65 -4.14 8.81 -10.02
C ARG A 65 -3.63 7.39 -9.72
N VAL A 66 -2.61 7.25 -8.87
CA VAL A 66 -2.04 5.96 -8.50
C VAL A 66 -2.84 5.37 -7.33
N ASP A 67 -3.78 4.49 -7.63
CA ASP A 67 -4.39 3.63 -6.60
C ASP A 67 -3.38 2.55 -6.16
N LEU A 68 -2.94 2.60 -4.90
CA LEU A 68 -1.94 1.69 -4.33
C LEU A 68 -2.37 0.21 -4.35
N ARG A 69 -3.67 -0.09 -4.40
CA ARG A 69 -4.13 -1.48 -4.47
C ARG A 69 -4.16 -1.99 -5.91
N SER A 70 -4.82 -1.28 -6.82
CA SER A 70 -4.98 -1.74 -8.20
C SER A 70 -3.68 -1.63 -9.00
N HIS A 71 -2.81 -0.69 -8.63
CA HIS A 71 -1.51 -0.47 -9.28
C HIS A 71 -0.33 -0.99 -8.44
N ALA A 72 -0.56 -1.97 -7.56
CA ALA A 72 0.48 -2.51 -6.67
C ALA A 72 1.76 -2.90 -7.42
N ARG A 73 1.63 -3.61 -8.55
CA ARG A 73 2.77 -3.99 -9.40
C ARG A 73 3.57 -2.77 -9.86
N TYR A 74 2.92 -1.74 -10.39
CA TYR A 74 3.58 -0.51 -10.86
C TYR A 74 4.32 0.20 -9.72
N VAL A 75 3.70 0.31 -8.54
CA VAL A 75 4.32 0.93 -7.35
C VAL A 75 5.55 0.16 -6.91
N ILE A 76 5.45 -1.18 -6.83
CA ILE A 76 6.56 -2.05 -6.45
C ILE A 76 7.70 -1.93 -7.47
N GLU A 77 7.40 -1.98 -8.77
CA GLU A 77 8.38 -1.80 -9.85
C GLU A 77 9.15 -0.48 -9.71
N ARG A 78 8.45 0.63 -9.46
CA ARG A 78 9.08 1.96 -9.28
C ARG A 78 10.03 2.00 -8.08
N VAL A 79 9.61 1.41 -6.95
CA VAL A 79 10.42 1.40 -5.74
C VAL A 79 11.62 0.47 -5.86
N LEU A 80 11.46 -0.70 -6.45
CA LEU A 80 12.58 -1.65 -6.61
C LEU A 80 13.61 -1.16 -7.64
N GLU A 81 13.21 -0.38 -8.64
CA GLU A 81 14.15 0.10 -9.66
C GLU A 81 14.82 1.43 -9.28
N MET A 82 14.10 2.34 -8.62
CA MET A 82 14.56 3.73 -8.41
C MET A 82 14.46 4.20 -6.94
N GLY A 83 13.94 3.38 -6.04
CA GLY A 83 13.64 3.74 -4.66
C GLY A 83 14.83 3.62 -3.71
N SER A 84 14.73 4.34 -2.59
CA SER A 84 15.62 4.19 -1.43
C SER A 84 15.14 3.08 -0.49
N LEU A 85 15.95 2.74 0.53
CA LEU A 85 15.53 1.83 1.59
C LEU A 85 14.29 2.33 2.35
N ASP A 86 14.10 3.64 2.48
CA ASP A 86 12.88 4.20 3.07
C ASP A 86 11.64 3.92 2.20
N ALA A 87 11.80 3.96 0.87
CA ALA A 87 10.75 3.59 -0.06
C ALA A 87 10.44 2.09 0.02
N LEU A 88 11.47 1.25 0.22
CA LEU A 88 11.29 -0.18 0.49
C LEU A 88 10.47 -0.42 1.78
N HIS A 89 10.86 0.20 2.89
CA HIS A 89 10.12 0.10 4.15
C HIS A 89 8.68 0.56 4.00
N TRP A 90 8.43 1.58 3.18
CA TRP A 90 7.08 2.04 2.88
C TRP A 90 6.26 0.96 2.14
N ILE A 91 6.77 0.37 1.06
CA ILE A 91 6.02 -0.67 0.34
C ILE A 91 5.87 -1.96 1.14
N GLN A 92 6.78 -2.27 2.06
CA GLN A 92 6.66 -3.42 2.97
C GLN A 92 5.52 -3.26 4.00
N ARG A 93 5.12 -2.03 4.33
CA ARG A 93 3.92 -1.77 5.14
C ARG A 93 2.63 -1.92 4.32
N LEU A 94 2.70 -1.77 3.00
CA LEU A 94 1.55 -1.82 2.10
C LEU A 94 1.28 -3.22 1.53
N TYR A 95 2.33 -3.95 1.20
CA TYR A 95 2.26 -5.20 0.47
C TYR A 95 2.96 -6.32 1.22
N PRO A 96 2.45 -7.56 1.13
CA PRO A 96 3.16 -8.70 1.65
C PRO A 96 4.48 -8.88 0.89
N THR A 97 5.56 -9.22 1.59
CA THR A 97 6.89 -9.44 1.00
C THR A 97 6.85 -10.42 -0.18
N LYS A 98 6.00 -11.45 -0.10
CA LYS A 98 5.78 -12.40 -1.20
C LYS A 98 5.39 -11.71 -2.52
N LEU A 99 4.46 -10.75 -2.49
CA LEU A 99 4.03 -10.01 -3.67
C LEU A 99 5.16 -9.11 -4.23
N ILE A 100 5.95 -8.52 -3.33
CA ILE A 100 7.11 -7.70 -3.70
C ILE A 100 8.12 -8.55 -4.47
N MET A 101 8.42 -9.75 -3.94
CA MET A 101 9.34 -10.70 -4.57
C MET A 101 8.81 -11.24 -5.90
N GLU A 102 7.54 -11.66 -5.96
CA GLU A 102 6.92 -12.11 -7.20
C GLU A 102 6.96 -11.01 -8.27
N THR A 103 6.78 -9.74 -7.88
CA THR A 103 6.90 -8.61 -8.81
C THR A 103 8.35 -8.42 -9.26
N CYS A 104 9.31 -8.54 -8.34
CA CYS A 104 10.74 -8.49 -8.65
C CYS A 104 11.13 -9.52 -9.71
N GLU A 105 10.74 -10.78 -9.50
CA GLU A 105 11.09 -11.93 -10.35
C GLU A 105 10.39 -11.90 -11.71
N ASN A 106 9.14 -11.43 -11.79
CA ASN A 106 8.34 -11.48 -13.02
C ASN A 106 8.26 -10.16 -13.80
N SER A 107 8.86 -9.08 -13.31
CA SER A 107 8.82 -7.80 -14.01
C SER A 107 9.91 -7.68 -15.07
N ARG A 108 9.50 -7.26 -16.27
CA ARG A 108 10.42 -6.86 -17.35
C ARG A 108 10.92 -5.42 -17.22
N LYS A 109 10.39 -4.66 -16.25
CA LYS A 109 10.76 -3.25 -16.03
C LYS A 109 11.85 -3.09 -14.96
N ILE A 110 12.08 -4.12 -14.16
CA ILE A 110 13.17 -4.16 -13.19
C ILE A 110 14.40 -4.69 -13.91
N SER A 111 15.50 -3.96 -13.84
CA SER A 111 16.73 -4.36 -14.52
C SER A 111 17.31 -5.64 -13.90
N PRO A 112 18.08 -6.45 -14.65
CA PRO A 112 18.73 -7.64 -14.11
C PRO A 112 19.61 -7.35 -12.90
N LYS A 113 20.25 -6.17 -12.88
CA LYS A 113 21.07 -5.69 -11.75
C LYS A 113 20.21 -5.49 -10.49
N SER A 114 19.12 -4.74 -10.59
CA SER A 114 18.19 -4.53 -9.47
C SER A 114 17.58 -5.85 -9.00
N ASN A 115 17.15 -6.70 -9.94
CA ASN A 115 16.60 -8.01 -9.62
C ASN A 115 17.58 -8.86 -8.80
N ASN A 116 18.84 -8.96 -9.25
CA ASN A 116 19.88 -9.71 -8.55
C ASN A 116 20.15 -9.15 -7.13
N PHE A 117 20.24 -7.82 -7.00
CA PHE A 117 20.39 -7.18 -5.70
C PHE A 117 19.26 -7.56 -4.74
N TRP A 118 18.01 -7.46 -5.19
CA TRP A 118 16.85 -7.78 -4.36
C TRP A 118 16.73 -9.26 -4.04
N ARG A 119 17.11 -10.16 -4.95
CA ARG A 119 17.18 -11.61 -4.66
C ARG A 119 18.10 -11.91 -3.49
N ILE A 120 19.30 -11.32 -3.49
CA ILE A 120 20.28 -11.45 -2.41
C ILE A 120 19.72 -10.83 -1.12
N TRP A 121 19.17 -9.62 -1.20
CA TRP A 121 18.58 -8.91 -0.05
C TRP A 121 17.49 -9.73 0.65
N PHE A 122 16.61 -10.38 -0.13
CA PHE A 122 15.52 -11.20 0.41
C PHE A 122 15.93 -12.66 0.68
N GLY A 123 17.21 -13.01 0.56
CA GLY A 123 17.72 -14.34 0.88
C GLY A 123 17.22 -15.45 -0.04
N ARG A 124 16.94 -15.15 -1.32
CA ARG A 124 16.65 -16.18 -2.34
C ARG A 124 17.89 -16.45 -3.19
N PRO A 125 18.59 -17.57 -2.96
CA PRO A 125 19.77 -17.92 -3.74
C PRO A 125 19.45 -18.19 -5.21
N CYS A 126 20.53 -18.19 -6.01
CA CYS A 126 20.56 -18.31 -7.46
C CYS A 126 19.83 -19.54 -7.99
#